data_AF-A0A1I2P3Q6-F1
#
_entry.id   AF-A0A1I2P3Q6-F1
#
_cell.length_a   1.000
_cell.length_b   1.000
_cell.length_c   1.000
_cell.angle_alpha   90.00
_cell.angle_beta   90.00
_cell.angle_gamma   90.00
#
_symmetry.space_group_name_H-M   'P 1'
#
loop_
_entity.id
_entity.type
_entity.pdbx_description
1 polymer ?
#
loop_
_entity_poly.entity_id
_entity_poly.type
_entity_poly.pdbx_seq_one_letter_code
_entity_poly.pdbx_strand_id
1 'polypeptide(L)'
;MAQADQAPVRFLLTFDDGPAWAPYFNPTVRILETLEKNPYQDNIKGVFFTQTRAWSGGGTERGRALIRREHAEGHVVALHSATTFHSNHRLMSREKLDETLQLGVADLVAETGVAPKLVRPPFWAYDADTLASYEAHGMRMLLTDLSAKDGVIYVFNFSFRKRSNMLKMLAETRKRWAAGDMPVVDGVTPVVVTFHDVNSHTARHFEEYLGILLDVARELEIPLSDKPFYDNREELERAAMASTVDTPDGAPPLPGLWHWLWQ
;
A
#
# COMPACT_ATOMS: atom_id res chain seq x y z
N MET A 1 -33.45 2.21 -4.95
CA MET A 1 -33.88 0.81 -4.98
C MET A 1 -32.71 -0.04 -4.51
N ALA A 2 -32.99 -1.02 -3.64
CA ALA A 2 -32.08 -1.76 -2.76
C ALA A 2 -30.60 -1.88 -3.21
N GLN A 3 -29.72 -1.20 -2.50
CA GLN A 3 -28.26 -1.37 -2.50
C GLN A 3 -27.92 -2.48 -1.48
N ALA A 4 -28.41 -3.70 -1.71
CA ALA A 4 -28.38 -4.79 -0.72
C ALA A 4 -27.53 -6.00 -1.09
N ASP A 5 -26.97 -6.06 -2.30
CA ASP A 5 -26.30 -7.27 -2.80
C ASP A 5 -24.76 -7.23 -2.75
N GLN A 6 -24.14 -6.07 -2.49
CA GLN A 6 -22.68 -5.97 -2.45
C GLN A 6 -22.14 -6.07 -1.02
N ALA A 7 -21.07 -6.85 -0.86
CA ALA A 7 -20.38 -6.99 0.42
C ALA A 7 -19.88 -5.62 0.93
N PRO A 8 -19.91 -5.37 2.25
CA PRO A 8 -19.42 -4.11 2.80
C PRO A 8 -17.92 -3.95 2.55
N VAL A 9 -17.48 -2.70 2.41
CA VAL A 9 -16.08 -2.35 2.17
C VAL A 9 -15.26 -2.45 3.46
N ARG A 10 -14.03 -2.95 3.33
CA ARG A 10 -12.98 -2.85 4.35
C ARG A 10 -11.71 -2.26 3.71
N PHE A 11 -11.17 -1.22 4.30
CA PHE A 11 -9.97 -0.54 3.81
C PHE A 11 -8.71 -1.33 4.13
N LEU A 12 -7.94 -1.61 3.08
CA LEU A 12 -6.64 -2.26 3.11
C LEU A 12 -5.55 -1.19 3.00
N LEU A 13 -4.91 -0.87 4.12
CA LEU A 13 -3.89 0.19 4.16
C LEU A 13 -2.54 -0.34 3.69
N THR A 14 -1.89 0.40 2.81
CA THR A 14 -0.57 0.07 2.26
C THR A 14 0.36 1.27 2.31
N PHE A 15 1.65 1.02 2.50
CA PHE A 15 2.68 2.05 2.66
C PHE A 15 3.87 1.76 1.75
N ASP A 16 4.25 2.74 0.93
CA ASP A 16 5.37 2.62 0.00
C ASP A 16 6.60 3.40 0.51
N ASP A 17 7.77 3.01 0.00
CA ASP A 17 9.09 3.62 0.18
C ASP A 17 9.79 3.40 1.53
N GLY A 18 9.04 2.93 2.52
CA GLY A 18 9.54 2.65 3.85
C GLY A 18 10.64 1.59 3.94
N PRO A 19 11.27 1.49 5.13
CA PRO A 19 11.11 2.40 6.26
C PRO A 19 11.99 3.66 6.15
N ALA A 20 11.61 4.73 6.83
CA ALA A 20 12.38 5.96 6.89
C ALA A 20 13.65 5.83 7.75
N TRP A 21 14.77 6.42 7.31
CA TRP A 21 16.02 6.46 8.10
C TRP A 21 16.03 7.44 9.28
N ALA A 22 15.13 8.44 9.28
CA ALA A 22 15.19 9.60 10.18
C ALA A 22 15.43 9.18 11.66
N PRO A 23 16.48 9.70 12.33
CA PRO A 23 16.83 9.29 13.69
C PRO A 23 15.89 9.87 14.77
N TYR A 24 15.23 10.98 14.47
CA TYR A 24 14.29 11.67 15.35
C TYR A 24 13.01 11.95 14.57
N PHE A 25 11.86 11.93 15.26
CA PHE A 25 10.54 12.13 14.64
C PHE A 25 10.33 11.26 13.40
N ASN A 26 10.72 9.98 13.51
CA ASN A 26 10.70 9.05 12.39
C ASN A 26 9.26 8.83 11.90
N PRO A 27 8.95 9.11 10.62
CA PRO A 27 7.59 9.06 10.13
C PRO A 27 7.03 7.63 10.08
N THR A 28 7.84 6.61 9.75
CA THR A 28 7.44 5.20 9.82
C THR A 28 7.06 4.81 11.25
N VAL A 29 7.87 5.21 12.25
CA VAL A 29 7.54 4.97 13.67
C VAL A 29 6.20 5.60 14.04
N ARG A 30 5.95 6.84 13.61
CA ARG A 30 4.70 7.54 13.91
C ARG A 30 3.49 6.88 13.24
N ILE A 31 3.65 6.35 12.03
CA ILE A 31 2.62 5.54 11.36
C ILE A 31 2.32 4.29 12.18
N LEU A 32 3.34 3.53 12.58
CA LEU A 32 3.18 2.31 13.41
C LEU A 32 2.43 2.61 14.72
N GLU A 33 2.83 3.67 15.44
CA GLU A 33 2.14 4.11 16.66
C GLU A 33 0.66 4.45 16.42
N THR A 34 0.35 5.08 15.29
CA THR A 34 -1.04 5.44 14.93
C THR A 34 -1.86 4.21 14.52
N LEU A 35 -1.24 3.24 13.83
CA LEU A 35 -1.87 1.97 13.50
C LEU A 35 -2.17 1.15 14.76
N GLU A 36 -1.26 1.15 15.73
CA GLU A 36 -1.47 0.53 17.05
C GLU A 36 -2.62 1.22 17.80
N LYS A 37 -2.63 2.55 17.85
CA LYS A 37 -3.60 3.32 18.61
C LYS A 37 -4.06 4.59 17.89
N ASN A 38 -5.37 4.71 17.66
CA ASN A 38 -6.03 5.90 17.10
C ASN A 38 -7.51 5.93 17.55
N PRO A 39 -8.25 7.02 17.34
CA PRO A 39 -9.63 7.12 17.84
C PRO A 39 -10.68 6.32 17.05
N TYR A 40 -10.32 5.68 15.92
CA TYR A 40 -11.27 5.01 15.03
C TYR A 40 -11.25 3.48 15.16
N GLN A 41 -10.06 2.88 15.19
CA GLN A 41 -9.88 1.44 15.36
C GLN A 41 -8.46 1.17 15.87
N ASP A 42 -8.33 0.45 17.00
CA ASP A 42 -7.03 0.05 17.51
C ASP A 42 -6.44 -1.13 16.71
N ASN A 43 -5.12 -1.30 16.77
CA ASN A 43 -4.39 -2.44 16.22
C ASN A 43 -4.60 -2.69 14.72
N ILE A 44 -4.75 -1.63 13.92
CA ILE A 44 -4.85 -1.72 12.47
C ILE A 44 -3.57 -2.35 11.91
N LYS A 45 -3.71 -3.26 10.93
CA LYS A 45 -2.62 -3.85 10.17
C LYS A 45 -2.57 -3.28 8.76
N GLY A 46 -1.37 -3.05 8.26
CA GLY A 46 -1.12 -2.62 6.88
C GLY A 46 -0.12 -3.51 6.15
N VAL A 47 0.01 -3.27 4.84
CA VAL A 47 1.05 -3.85 3.99
C VAL A 47 2.14 -2.80 3.77
N PHE A 48 3.37 -3.08 4.18
CA PHE A 48 4.52 -2.20 3.98
C PHE A 48 5.33 -2.71 2.77
N PHE A 49 5.36 -1.93 1.69
CA PHE A 49 6.20 -2.17 0.53
C PHE A 49 7.57 -1.55 0.79
N THR A 50 8.51 -2.41 1.18
CA THR A 50 9.82 -2.02 1.71
C THR A 50 10.87 -1.87 0.63
N GLN A 51 11.68 -0.81 0.72
CA GLN A 51 12.95 -0.71 -0.01
C GLN A 51 14.10 -1.29 0.83
N THR A 52 14.47 -2.55 0.57
CA THR A 52 15.38 -3.32 1.45
C THR A 52 16.82 -2.83 1.45
N ARG A 53 17.24 -2.11 0.41
CA ARG A 53 18.62 -1.60 0.26
C ARG A 53 18.74 -0.10 0.05
N ALA A 54 17.65 0.64 0.25
CA ALA A 54 17.67 2.09 0.16
C ALA A 54 18.71 2.67 1.14
N TRP A 55 19.58 3.57 0.64
CA TRP A 55 20.65 4.16 1.45
C TRP A 55 20.14 4.93 2.67
N SER A 56 18.91 5.46 2.57
CA SER A 56 18.19 6.19 3.62
C SER A 56 16.97 5.40 4.13
N GLY A 57 17.06 4.06 4.16
CA GLY A 57 15.99 3.18 4.61
C GLY A 57 16.51 1.80 4.96
N GLY A 58 15.93 0.75 4.36
CA GLY A 58 16.24 -0.66 4.62
C GLY A 58 17.73 -1.04 4.46
N GLY A 59 18.52 -0.27 3.71
CA GLY A 59 19.98 -0.48 3.62
C GLY A 59 20.74 -0.17 4.92
N THR A 60 20.10 0.47 5.90
CA THR A 60 20.69 0.87 7.17
C THR A 60 20.29 -0.05 8.32
N GLU A 61 21.08 -0.10 9.39
CA GLU A 61 20.73 -0.91 10.59
C GLU A 61 19.39 -0.49 11.19
N ARG A 62 19.12 0.81 11.25
CA ARG A 62 17.83 1.34 11.73
C ARG A 62 16.68 0.93 10.83
N GLY A 63 16.85 1.02 9.51
CA GLY A 63 15.83 0.57 8.56
C GLY A 63 15.52 -0.91 8.75
N ARG A 64 16.54 -1.77 8.83
CA ARG A 64 16.34 -3.20 9.11
C ARG A 64 15.64 -3.45 10.45
N ALA A 65 15.97 -2.68 11.49
CA ALA A 65 15.24 -2.74 12.76
C ALA A 65 13.75 -2.37 12.63
N LEU A 66 13.41 -1.41 11.77
CA LEU A 66 12.01 -1.05 11.49
C LEU A 66 11.29 -2.12 10.67
N ILE A 67 11.94 -2.75 9.68
CA ILE A 67 11.38 -3.90 8.94
C ILE A 67 11.01 -5.03 9.92
N ARG A 68 11.91 -5.35 10.86
CA ARG A 68 11.66 -6.35 11.91
C ARG A 68 10.49 -5.95 12.79
N ARG A 69 10.38 -4.67 13.14
CA ARG A 69 9.28 -4.12 13.95
C ARG A 69 7.95 -4.22 13.21
N GLU A 70 7.88 -3.80 11.95
CA GLU A 70 6.68 -3.92 11.12
C GLU A 70 6.15 -5.36 11.12
N HIS A 71 7.04 -6.32 10.90
CA HIS A 71 6.71 -7.73 10.94
C HIS A 71 6.25 -8.22 12.32
N ALA A 72 6.97 -7.83 13.39
CA ALA A 72 6.68 -8.23 14.76
C ALA A 72 5.35 -7.67 15.28
N GLU A 73 4.94 -6.48 14.82
CA GLU A 73 3.65 -5.87 15.14
C GLU A 73 2.49 -6.47 14.31
N GLY A 74 2.77 -7.48 13.48
CA GLY A 74 1.78 -8.24 12.74
C GLY A 74 1.37 -7.61 11.41
N HIS A 75 2.17 -6.68 10.87
CA HIS A 75 1.96 -6.18 9.52
C HIS A 75 2.46 -7.17 8.46
N VAL A 76 2.01 -6.99 7.23
CA VAL A 76 2.56 -7.71 6.08
C VAL A 76 3.72 -6.88 5.53
N VAL A 77 4.91 -7.46 5.46
CA VAL A 77 6.09 -6.84 4.85
C VAL A 77 6.26 -7.41 3.45
N ALA A 78 6.26 -6.53 2.45
CA ALA A 78 6.26 -6.81 1.03
C ALA A 78 7.43 -6.10 0.34
N LEU A 79 7.77 -6.51 -0.88
CA LEU A 79 8.92 -5.94 -1.60
C LEU A 79 8.51 -4.70 -2.41
N HIS A 80 9.25 -3.61 -2.27
CA HIS A 80 9.17 -2.48 -3.18
C HIS A 80 10.36 -2.41 -4.13
N SER A 81 11.58 -2.56 -3.60
CA SER A 81 12.81 -2.62 -4.38
C SER A 81 13.98 -3.06 -3.50
N ALA A 82 15.00 -3.68 -4.09
CA ALA A 82 16.28 -3.94 -3.42
C ALA A 82 17.42 -3.07 -3.98
N THR A 83 17.09 -1.85 -4.41
CA THR A 83 18.03 -0.91 -5.00
C THR A 83 18.42 0.19 -4.03
N THR A 84 19.57 0.82 -4.27
CA THR A 84 20.05 1.92 -3.42
C THR A 84 19.21 3.18 -3.55
N PHE A 85 18.66 3.47 -4.74
CA PHE A 85 18.02 4.75 -5.08
C PHE A 85 16.65 4.60 -5.75
N HIS A 86 15.81 3.69 -5.26
CA HIS A 86 14.41 3.53 -5.73
C HIS A 86 14.27 3.44 -7.26
N SER A 87 15.00 2.53 -7.89
CA SER A 87 15.09 2.47 -9.35
C SER A 87 13.84 1.88 -9.99
N ASN A 88 13.46 2.40 -11.16
CA ASN A 88 12.30 1.93 -11.91
C ASN A 88 12.53 0.52 -12.47
N HIS A 89 11.75 -0.46 -12.00
CA HIS A 89 11.87 -1.86 -12.40
C HIS A 89 11.62 -2.07 -13.90
N ARG A 90 10.69 -1.32 -14.51
CA ARG A 90 10.36 -1.40 -15.94
C ARG A 90 11.54 -1.00 -16.85
N LEU A 91 12.45 -0.17 -16.35
CA LEU A 91 13.61 0.30 -17.13
C LEU A 91 14.85 -0.56 -16.94
N MET A 92 14.75 -1.65 -16.18
CA MET A 92 15.85 -2.60 -15.97
C MET A 92 15.89 -3.65 -17.08
N SER A 93 17.07 -4.19 -17.37
CA SER A 93 17.13 -5.47 -18.08
C SER A 93 16.53 -6.56 -17.21
N ARG A 94 16.05 -7.63 -17.83
CA ARG A 94 15.48 -8.78 -17.12
C ARG A 94 16.44 -9.35 -16.09
N GLU A 95 17.71 -9.53 -16.47
CA GLU A 95 18.75 -10.06 -15.58
C GLU A 95 18.96 -9.15 -14.36
N LYS A 96 18.95 -7.83 -14.57
CA LYS A 96 19.13 -6.88 -13.46
C LYS A 96 17.92 -6.83 -12.54
N LEU A 97 16.72 -6.94 -13.10
CA LEU A 97 15.49 -7.03 -12.32
C LEU A 97 15.49 -8.34 -11.50
N ASP A 98 15.82 -9.47 -12.11
CA ASP A 98 15.88 -10.77 -11.42
C ASP A 98 16.89 -10.77 -10.27
N GLU A 99 18.09 -10.22 -10.49
CA GLU A 99 19.08 -10.04 -9.43
C GLU A 99 18.53 -9.18 -8.29
N THR A 100 17.88 -8.07 -8.61
CA THR A 100 17.29 -7.16 -7.61
C THR A 100 16.18 -7.86 -6.82
N LEU A 101 15.31 -8.62 -7.46
CA LEU A 101 14.22 -9.34 -6.79
C LEU A 101 14.76 -10.45 -5.89
N GLN A 102 15.74 -11.23 -6.36
CA GLN A 102 16.38 -12.26 -5.56
C GLN A 102 17.04 -11.68 -4.30
N LEU A 103 17.74 -10.55 -4.43
CA LEU A 103 18.34 -9.85 -3.29
C LEU A 103 17.27 -9.34 -2.33
N GLY A 104 16.18 -8.75 -2.84
CA GLY A 104 15.08 -8.25 -2.02
C GLY A 104 14.38 -9.35 -1.23
N VAL A 105 14.12 -10.50 -1.86
CA VAL A 105 13.57 -11.69 -1.20
C VAL A 105 14.52 -12.17 -0.11
N ALA A 106 15.82 -12.30 -0.41
CA ALA A 106 16.82 -12.73 0.58
C ALA A 106 16.91 -11.77 1.77
N ASP A 107 16.89 -10.46 1.52
CA ASP A 107 16.92 -9.44 2.56
C ASP A 107 15.69 -9.56 3.47
N LEU A 108 14.48 -9.66 2.92
CA LEU A 108 13.26 -9.78 3.72
C LEU A 108 13.18 -11.10 4.49
N VAL A 109 13.66 -12.21 3.93
CA VAL A 109 13.79 -13.48 4.65
C VAL A 109 14.77 -13.35 5.82
N ALA A 110 15.92 -12.69 5.62
CA ALA A 110 16.89 -12.50 6.68
C ALA A 110 16.34 -11.66 7.85
N GLU A 111 15.49 -10.67 7.55
CA GLU A 111 14.92 -9.79 8.56
C GLU A 111 13.67 -10.37 9.23
N THR A 112 12.79 -11.04 8.47
CA THR A 112 11.47 -11.45 8.96
C THR A 112 11.30 -12.95 9.15
N GLY A 113 12.20 -13.75 8.58
CA GLY A 113 12.08 -15.21 8.51
C GLY A 113 11.08 -15.71 7.45
N VAL A 114 10.44 -14.82 6.69
CA VAL A 114 9.40 -15.16 5.72
C VAL A 114 9.72 -14.52 4.36
N ALA A 115 9.50 -15.25 3.27
CA ALA A 115 9.61 -14.69 1.94
C ALA A 115 8.40 -13.78 1.64
N PRO A 116 8.60 -12.61 1.00
CA PRO A 116 7.50 -11.75 0.61
C PRO A 116 6.64 -12.44 -0.46
N LYS A 117 5.31 -12.32 -0.35
CA LYS A 117 4.36 -12.79 -1.37
C LYS A 117 3.87 -11.68 -2.29
N LEU A 118 4.10 -10.43 -1.89
CA LEU A 118 3.60 -9.24 -2.58
C LEU A 118 4.77 -8.37 -3.01
N VAL A 119 4.58 -7.72 -4.15
CA VAL A 119 5.48 -6.69 -4.67
C VAL A 119 4.68 -5.52 -5.21
N ARG A 120 5.24 -4.32 -5.12
CA ARG A 120 4.72 -3.15 -5.82
C ARG A 120 5.86 -2.49 -6.57
N PRO A 121 5.76 -2.25 -7.88
CA PRO A 121 6.82 -1.59 -8.64
C PRO A 121 6.99 -0.13 -8.19
N PRO A 122 8.23 0.37 -8.09
CA PRO A 122 8.49 1.80 -7.98
C PRO A 122 7.76 2.57 -9.09
N PHE A 123 7.22 3.74 -8.75
CA PHE A 123 6.47 4.61 -9.67
C PHE A 123 5.21 3.98 -10.28
N TRP A 124 4.73 2.87 -9.71
CA TRP A 124 3.68 2.03 -10.27
C TRP A 124 3.94 1.62 -11.73
N ALA A 125 5.22 1.57 -12.12
CA ALA A 125 5.65 1.36 -13.50
C ALA A 125 5.99 -0.11 -13.75
N TYR A 126 5.24 -0.74 -14.65
CA TYR A 126 5.43 -2.15 -15.00
C TYR A 126 4.95 -2.41 -16.43
N ASP A 127 5.32 -3.58 -16.93
CA ASP A 127 4.85 -4.19 -18.17
C ASP A 127 4.76 -5.73 -17.99
N ALA A 128 4.48 -6.46 -19.07
CA ALA A 128 4.34 -7.91 -19.04
C ALA A 128 5.64 -8.61 -18.57
N ASP A 129 6.81 -8.11 -18.99
CA ASP A 129 8.09 -8.68 -18.59
C ASP A 129 8.37 -8.43 -17.11
N THR A 130 8.04 -7.23 -16.61
CA THR A 130 8.13 -6.89 -15.20
C THR A 130 7.26 -7.82 -14.34
N LEU A 131 6.01 -8.07 -14.77
CA LEU A 131 5.10 -9.00 -14.09
C LEU A 131 5.64 -10.44 -14.08
N ALA A 132 6.12 -10.92 -15.22
CA ALA A 132 6.66 -12.27 -15.35
C ALA A 132 7.86 -12.50 -14.41
N SER A 133 8.73 -11.49 -14.24
CA SER A 133 9.83 -11.56 -13.28
C SER A 133 9.30 -11.62 -11.84
N TYR A 134 8.28 -10.84 -11.48
CA TYR A 134 7.69 -10.91 -10.13
C TYR A 134 7.14 -12.30 -9.81
N GLU A 135 6.39 -12.90 -10.73
CA GLU A 135 5.83 -14.24 -10.56
C GLU A 135 6.92 -15.32 -10.47
N ALA A 136 7.98 -15.21 -11.26
CA ALA A 136 9.12 -16.13 -11.22
C ALA A 136 9.83 -16.15 -9.85
N HIS A 137 9.76 -15.04 -9.10
CA HIS A 137 10.27 -14.93 -7.73
C HIS A 137 9.20 -15.14 -6.66
N GLY A 138 8.04 -15.71 -7.01
CA GLY A 138 6.98 -16.08 -6.08
C GLY A 138 6.16 -14.91 -5.52
N MET A 139 6.24 -13.74 -6.16
CA MET A 139 5.53 -12.54 -5.74
C MET A 139 4.40 -12.18 -6.70
N ARG A 140 3.34 -11.57 -6.17
CA ARG A 140 2.22 -11.03 -6.94
C ARG A 140 2.13 -9.53 -6.77
N MET A 141 1.79 -8.84 -7.86
CA MET A 141 1.80 -7.39 -7.87
C MET A 141 0.51 -6.82 -7.26
N LEU A 142 0.63 -5.98 -6.24
CA LEU A 142 -0.50 -5.25 -5.66
C LEU A 142 -0.40 -3.76 -6.00
N LEU A 143 -1.38 -3.24 -6.74
CA LEU A 143 -1.51 -1.80 -7.02
C LEU A 143 -2.41 -1.12 -5.97
N THR A 144 -3.16 -0.10 -6.37
CA THR A 144 -3.95 0.73 -5.46
C THR A 144 -5.27 1.13 -6.08
N ASP A 145 -6.31 1.22 -5.26
CA ASP A 145 -7.59 1.83 -5.65
C ASP A 145 -7.62 3.32 -5.27
N LEU A 146 -6.96 3.69 -4.17
CA LEU A 146 -6.93 5.03 -3.58
C LEU A 146 -5.49 5.45 -3.25
N SER A 147 -5.03 6.62 -3.72
CA SER A 147 -3.73 7.17 -3.34
C SER A 147 -3.88 8.52 -2.67
N ALA A 148 -3.16 8.72 -1.56
CA ALA A 148 -3.08 10.01 -0.86
C ALA A 148 -2.38 11.12 -1.65
N LYS A 149 -1.71 10.79 -2.78
CA LYS A 149 -0.85 11.70 -3.55
C LYS A 149 0.19 12.40 -2.68
N ASP A 150 0.66 11.71 -1.67
CA ASP A 150 1.64 12.16 -0.69
C ASP A 150 3.08 11.87 -1.12
N GLY A 151 3.32 11.36 -2.32
CA GLY A 151 4.65 11.32 -2.93
C GLY A 151 5.20 12.69 -3.38
N VAL A 152 4.41 13.78 -3.27
CA VAL A 152 4.79 15.14 -3.69
C VAL A 152 4.51 16.14 -2.57
N ILE A 153 5.54 16.80 -2.05
CA ILE A 153 5.43 17.80 -0.98
C ILE A 153 4.89 19.12 -1.56
N TYR A 154 3.70 19.56 -1.13
CA TYR A 154 3.20 20.92 -1.38
C TYR A 154 3.12 21.73 -0.07
N VAL A 155 3.52 23.00 -0.12
CA VAL A 155 3.85 23.88 1.03
C VAL A 155 2.64 24.51 1.75
N PHE A 156 1.39 24.33 1.30
CA PHE A 156 0.21 24.93 1.94
C PHE A 156 -0.96 23.94 2.05
N ASN A 157 -1.36 23.59 3.29
CA ASN A 157 -2.41 22.60 3.57
C ASN A 157 -3.56 23.19 4.40
N PHE A 158 -4.61 23.65 3.71
CA PHE A 158 -5.96 23.65 4.26
C PHE A 158 -6.69 22.37 3.79
N SER A 159 -7.46 21.77 4.70
CA SER A 159 -8.06 20.42 4.69
C SER A 159 -8.85 19.99 3.42
N PHE A 160 -9.19 20.88 2.50
CA PHE A 160 -10.01 20.54 1.33
C PHE A 160 -9.32 19.63 0.29
N ARG A 161 -7.99 19.72 0.11
CA ARG A 161 -7.33 18.94 -0.97
C ARG A 161 -7.25 17.43 -0.66
N LYS A 162 -6.94 17.07 0.59
CA LYS A 162 -6.85 15.67 1.04
C LYS A 162 -8.21 14.97 0.90
N ARG A 163 -9.24 15.59 1.46
CA ARG A 163 -10.62 15.10 1.43
C ARG A 163 -11.16 15.02 0.01
N SER A 164 -11.04 16.09 -0.79
CA SER A 164 -11.53 16.09 -2.17
C SER A 164 -10.84 15.04 -3.05
N ASN A 165 -9.55 14.77 -2.82
CA ASN A 165 -8.85 13.69 -3.52
C ASN A 165 -9.41 12.31 -3.13
N MET A 166 -9.54 12.04 -1.83
CA MET A 166 -10.14 10.78 -1.33
C MET A 166 -11.57 10.60 -1.83
N LEU A 167 -12.38 11.66 -1.78
CA LEU A 167 -13.76 11.67 -2.29
C LEU A 167 -13.80 11.31 -3.78
N LYS A 168 -12.98 11.95 -4.60
CA LYS A 168 -12.91 11.66 -6.03
C LYS A 168 -12.56 10.19 -6.29
N MET A 169 -11.53 9.68 -5.62
CA MET A 169 -11.04 8.33 -5.86
C MET A 169 -11.99 7.26 -5.32
N LEU A 170 -12.59 7.49 -4.15
CA LEU A 170 -13.58 6.56 -3.58
C LEU A 170 -14.89 6.58 -4.37
N ALA A 171 -15.27 7.72 -4.96
CA ALA A 171 -16.41 7.79 -5.88
C ALA A 171 -16.19 6.95 -7.15
N GLU A 172 -14.97 6.89 -7.68
CA GLU A 172 -14.63 6.01 -8.80
C GLU A 172 -14.62 4.54 -8.36
N THR A 173 -14.00 4.24 -7.23
CA THR A 173 -13.97 2.89 -6.64
C THR A 173 -15.38 2.38 -6.36
N ARG A 174 -16.29 3.24 -5.90
CA ARG A 174 -17.71 2.91 -5.68
C ARG A 174 -18.38 2.39 -6.94
N LYS A 175 -18.04 2.89 -8.13
CA LYS A 175 -18.63 2.40 -9.39
C LYS A 175 -18.29 0.93 -9.62
N ARG A 176 -17.01 0.56 -9.42
CA ARG A 176 -16.52 -0.83 -9.52
C ARG A 176 -17.15 -1.72 -8.45
N TRP A 177 -17.19 -1.25 -7.20
CA TRP A 177 -17.85 -1.95 -6.11
C TRP A 177 -19.35 -2.18 -6.38
N ALA A 178 -20.08 -1.15 -6.83
CA ALA A 178 -21.50 -1.25 -7.15
C ALA A 178 -21.79 -2.17 -8.35
N ALA A 179 -20.84 -2.30 -9.27
CA ALA A 179 -20.91 -3.23 -10.40
C ALA A 179 -20.59 -4.69 -10.00
N GLY A 180 -20.01 -4.93 -8.82
CA GLY A 180 -19.54 -6.25 -8.41
C GLY A 180 -18.18 -6.64 -9.01
N ASP A 181 -17.44 -5.67 -9.55
CA ASP A 181 -16.15 -5.89 -10.24
C ASP A 181 -14.94 -5.87 -9.28
N MET A 182 -15.19 -6.10 -7.99
CA MET A 182 -14.16 -6.13 -6.95
C MET A 182 -14.22 -7.47 -6.21
N PRO A 183 -13.08 -8.03 -5.78
CA PRO A 183 -13.07 -9.29 -5.06
C PRO A 183 -13.88 -9.18 -3.76
N VAL A 184 -14.49 -10.29 -3.35
CA VAL A 184 -15.08 -10.45 -2.02
C VAL A 184 -14.27 -11.51 -1.28
N VAL A 185 -13.72 -11.13 -0.13
CA VAL A 185 -12.88 -11.99 0.72
C VAL A 185 -13.45 -11.93 2.13
N ASP A 186 -13.69 -13.09 2.73
CA ASP A 186 -14.20 -13.20 4.10
C ASP A 186 -15.46 -12.33 4.36
N GLY A 187 -16.32 -12.21 3.34
CA GLY A 187 -17.58 -11.46 3.39
C GLY A 187 -17.44 -9.93 3.27
N VAL A 188 -16.25 -9.42 2.94
CA VAL A 188 -15.99 -7.98 2.71
C VAL A 188 -15.34 -7.73 1.36
N THR A 189 -15.48 -6.53 0.82
CA THR A 189 -14.73 -6.06 -0.35
C THR A 189 -13.51 -5.25 0.10
N PRO A 190 -12.27 -5.72 -0.14
CA PRO A 190 -11.09 -4.91 0.12
C PRO A 190 -10.99 -3.71 -0.83
N VAL A 191 -10.71 -2.54 -0.26
CA VAL A 191 -10.34 -1.34 -1.02
C VAL A 191 -8.92 -0.95 -0.64
N VAL A 192 -8.00 -0.99 -1.60
CA VAL A 192 -6.57 -0.78 -1.37
C VAL A 192 -6.25 0.71 -1.33
N VAL A 193 -5.67 1.17 -0.22
CA VAL A 193 -5.31 2.57 0.03
C VAL A 193 -3.81 2.69 0.18
N THR A 194 -3.17 3.53 -0.63
CA THR A 194 -1.71 3.75 -0.59
C THR A 194 -1.36 5.10 0.01
N PHE A 195 -0.42 5.03 0.95
CA PHE A 195 0.30 6.13 1.59
C PHE A 195 1.81 5.91 1.43
N HIS A 196 2.62 6.90 1.81
CA HIS A 196 4.08 6.77 1.90
C HIS A 196 4.51 7.03 3.34
N ASP A 197 4.98 6.00 4.04
CA ASP A 197 5.37 6.08 5.46
C ASP A 197 6.68 6.86 5.69
N VAL A 198 7.43 7.13 4.62
CA VAL A 198 8.57 8.06 4.64
C VAL A 198 8.15 9.54 4.66
N ASN A 199 6.88 9.85 4.37
CA ASN A 199 6.39 11.22 4.35
C ASN A 199 6.01 11.73 5.74
N SER A 200 6.79 12.67 6.27
CA SER A 200 6.55 13.32 7.57
C SER A 200 5.21 14.07 7.68
N HIS A 201 4.69 14.61 6.58
CA HIS A 201 3.35 15.20 6.56
C HIS A 201 2.28 14.13 6.69
N THR A 202 2.36 13.04 5.91
CA THR A 202 1.43 11.91 6.02
C THR A 202 1.42 11.37 7.44
N ALA A 203 2.59 11.08 8.01
CA ALA A 203 2.72 10.57 9.36
C ALA A 203 2.10 11.48 10.42
N ARG A 204 2.25 12.81 10.30
CA ARG A 204 1.64 13.77 11.24
C ARG A 204 0.11 13.83 11.13
N HIS A 205 -0.43 13.58 9.95
CA HIS A 205 -1.86 13.72 9.65
C HIS A 205 -2.55 12.37 9.44
N PHE A 206 -1.92 11.26 9.79
CA PHE A 206 -2.41 9.94 9.43
C PHE A 206 -3.77 9.62 10.06
N GLU A 207 -3.97 9.99 11.32
CA GLU A 207 -5.29 9.92 11.98
C GLU A 207 -6.37 10.70 11.21
N GLU A 208 -6.05 11.88 10.67
CA GLU A 208 -6.98 12.67 9.87
C GLU A 208 -7.33 11.94 8.56
N TYR A 209 -6.37 11.25 7.93
CA TYR A 209 -6.64 10.44 6.74
C TYR A 209 -7.57 9.26 7.04
N LEU A 210 -7.42 8.58 8.18
CA LEU A 210 -8.35 7.53 8.61
C LEU A 210 -9.76 8.07 8.76
N GLY A 211 -9.94 9.20 9.44
CA GLY A 211 -11.23 9.86 9.58
C GLY A 211 -11.85 10.28 8.24
N ILE A 212 -11.03 10.84 7.34
CA ILE A 212 -11.45 11.20 5.97
C ILE A 212 -11.99 9.99 5.21
N LEU A 213 -11.35 8.82 5.29
CA LEU A 213 -11.83 7.61 4.62
C LEU A 213 -13.23 7.21 5.10
N LEU A 214 -13.45 7.25 6.43
CA LEU A 214 -14.74 6.91 7.03
C LEU A 214 -15.84 7.91 6.65
N ASP A 215 -15.53 9.20 6.71
CA ASP A 215 -16.50 10.26 6.39
C ASP A 215 -16.85 10.26 4.90
N VAL A 216 -15.87 10.04 4.02
CA VAL A 216 -16.09 9.96 2.58
C VAL A 216 -16.88 8.71 2.21
N ALA A 217 -16.62 7.56 2.82
CA ALA A 217 -17.42 6.35 2.62
C ALA A 217 -18.88 6.58 3.02
N ARG A 218 -19.12 7.25 4.16
CA ARG A 218 -20.45 7.63 4.62
C ARG A 218 -21.14 8.58 3.63
N GLU A 219 -20.45 9.61 3.17
CA GLU A 219 -20.98 10.57 2.18
C GLU A 219 -21.37 9.88 0.87
N LEU A 220 -20.59 8.89 0.44
CA LEU A 220 -20.84 8.12 -0.77
C LEU A 220 -21.80 6.94 -0.57
N GLU A 221 -22.38 6.77 0.62
CA GLU A 221 -23.28 5.66 0.96
C GLU A 221 -22.65 4.30 0.65
N ILE A 222 -21.36 4.15 0.95
CA ILE A 222 -20.64 2.88 0.86
C ILE A 222 -20.73 2.21 2.24
N PRO A 223 -21.39 1.05 2.36
CA PRO A 223 -21.45 0.32 3.62
C PRO A 223 -20.04 -0.15 3.98
N LEU A 224 -19.61 0.13 5.22
CA LEU A 224 -18.35 -0.36 5.76
C LEU A 224 -18.58 -1.59 6.63
N SER A 225 -17.59 -2.48 6.70
CA SER A 225 -17.58 -3.57 7.67
C SER A 225 -17.53 -3.02 9.09
N ASP A 226 -18.03 -3.77 10.08
CA ASP A 226 -17.99 -3.42 11.51
C ASP A 226 -16.60 -2.98 11.98
N LYS A 227 -15.56 -3.60 11.40
CA LYS A 227 -14.18 -3.12 11.43
C LYS A 227 -13.81 -2.54 10.07
N PRO A 228 -13.76 -1.20 9.93
CA PRO A 228 -13.45 -0.56 8.66
C PRO A 228 -12.03 -0.84 8.15
N PHE A 229 -11.11 -1.23 9.02
CA PHE A 229 -9.73 -1.57 8.68
C PHE A 229 -9.40 -3.01 9.12
N TYR A 230 -8.39 -3.62 8.52
CA TYR A 230 -7.92 -4.94 8.95
C TYR A 230 -7.15 -4.83 10.27
N ASP A 231 -7.37 -5.73 11.22
CA ASP A 231 -6.60 -5.87 12.47
C ASP A 231 -5.96 -7.26 12.65
N ASN A 232 -6.20 -8.16 11.69
CA ASN A 232 -5.61 -9.50 11.62
C ASN A 232 -4.70 -9.62 10.38
N ARG A 233 -3.47 -10.13 10.58
CA ARG A 233 -2.46 -10.28 9.52
C ARG A 233 -2.88 -11.24 8.41
N GLU A 234 -3.48 -12.37 8.76
CA GLU A 234 -3.82 -13.41 7.80
C GLU A 234 -5.02 -12.99 6.93
N GLU A 235 -6.02 -12.33 7.53
CA GLU A 235 -7.12 -11.71 6.79
C GLU A 235 -6.59 -10.63 5.84
N LEU A 236 -5.70 -9.77 6.32
CA LEU A 236 -5.06 -8.73 5.51
C LEU A 236 -4.29 -9.34 4.32
N GLU A 237 -3.50 -10.39 4.55
CA GLU A 237 -2.71 -11.02 3.48
C GLU A 237 -3.61 -11.69 2.45
N ARG A 238 -4.69 -12.39 2.85
CA ARG A 238 -5.66 -12.97 1.92
C ARG A 238 -6.35 -11.89 1.07
N ALA A 239 -6.78 -10.81 1.71
CA ALA A 239 -7.39 -9.68 1.03
C ALA A 239 -6.43 -9.04 0.02
N ALA A 240 -5.18 -8.82 0.42
CA ALA A 240 -4.14 -8.27 -0.43
C ALA A 240 -3.87 -9.16 -1.64
N MET A 241 -3.75 -10.48 -1.45
CA MET A 241 -3.55 -11.45 -2.52
C MET A 241 -4.73 -11.53 -3.49
N ALA A 242 -5.97 -11.38 -3.01
CA ALA A 242 -7.15 -11.35 -3.89
C ALA A 242 -7.25 -10.05 -4.71
N SER A 243 -6.56 -8.99 -4.28
CA SER A 243 -6.52 -7.69 -4.95
C SER A 243 -5.31 -7.53 -5.88
N THR A 244 -4.54 -8.59 -6.16
CA THR A 244 -3.37 -8.50 -7.05
C THR A 244 -3.75 -8.39 -8.51
N VAL A 245 -2.84 -7.82 -9.30
CA VAL A 245 -2.96 -7.69 -10.75
C VAL A 245 -2.16 -8.79 -11.42
N ASP A 246 -2.83 -9.54 -12.28
CA ASP A 246 -2.25 -10.72 -12.96
C ASP A 246 -1.95 -10.47 -14.44
N THR A 247 -2.53 -9.41 -15.02
CA THR A 247 -2.30 -9.03 -16.41
C THR A 247 -2.07 -7.54 -16.54
N PRO A 248 -1.29 -7.08 -17.54
CA PRO A 248 -1.07 -5.66 -17.75
C PRO A 248 -2.36 -4.84 -17.92
N ASP A 249 -3.32 -5.42 -18.62
CA ASP A 249 -4.62 -4.81 -18.93
C ASP A 249 -5.64 -4.92 -17.77
N GLY A 250 -5.35 -5.75 -16.76
CA GLY A 250 -6.22 -6.00 -15.61
C GLY A 250 -6.05 -5.00 -14.47
N ALA A 251 -5.17 -4.02 -14.61
CA ALA A 251 -4.92 -3.05 -13.55
C ALA A 251 -6.05 -2.03 -13.38
N PRO A 252 -6.38 -1.65 -12.14
CA PRO A 252 -7.24 -0.50 -11.90
C PRO A 252 -6.59 0.77 -12.48
N PRO A 253 -7.39 1.75 -12.95
CA PRO A 253 -6.84 3.00 -13.44
C PRO A 253 -6.00 3.67 -12.35
N LEU A 254 -4.70 3.86 -12.63
CA LEU A 254 -3.78 4.46 -11.66
C LEU A 254 -4.19 5.89 -11.29
N PRO A 255 -3.93 6.34 -10.06
CA PRO A 255 -4.17 7.73 -9.68
C PRO A 255 -3.29 8.75 -10.41
N GLY A 256 -3.91 9.80 -10.95
CA GLY A 256 -3.20 11.04 -11.31
C GLY A 256 -2.28 10.90 -12.53
N LEU A 257 -1.08 11.53 -12.45
CA LEU A 257 -0.11 11.61 -13.56
C LEU A 257 0.39 10.23 -14.02
N TRP A 258 0.38 9.24 -13.14
CA TRP A 258 0.86 7.88 -13.44
C TRP A 258 -0.02 7.13 -14.44
N HIS A 259 -1.33 7.43 -14.48
CA HIS A 259 -2.20 6.89 -15.53
C HIS A 259 -1.81 7.39 -16.93
N TRP A 260 -1.30 8.63 -17.02
CA TRP A 260 -0.98 9.26 -18.29
C TRP A 260 0.45 8.95 -18.77
N LEU A 261 1.40 8.79 -17.85
CA LEU A 261 2.79 8.50 -18.18
C LEU A 261 3.02 7.05 -18.69
N TRP A 262 2.09 6.15 -18.43
CA TRP A 262 2.27 4.72 -18.68
C TRP A 262 1.19 4.07 -19.57
N GLN A 263 0.33 4.86 -20.21
CA GLN A 263 -0.35 4.45 -21.45
C GLN A 263 0.66 4.37 -22.60
#